data_AF-A0A644Z9Q3-F1
#
_entry.id   AF-A0A644Z9Q3-F1
#
_cell.length_a   1.000
_cell.length_b   1.000
_cell.length_c   1.000
_cell.angle_alpha   90.00
_cell.angle_beta   90.00
_cell.angle_gamma   90.00
#
_symmetry.space_group_name_H-M   'P 1'
#
loop_
_entity.id
_entity.type
_entity.pdbx_description
1 polymer ?
#
loop_
_entity_poly.entity_id
_entity_poly.type
_entity_poly.pdbx_seq_one_letter_code
_entity_poly.pdbx_strand_id
1 'polypeptide(L)' 'MATNKNAKAALESFKMEAANEVGVNLKQGYNGDLTSKEAGSVGGQMVKKMIESYENSASTRSTTK' A
#
# COMPACT_ATOMS: atom_id res chain seq x y z
N MET A 1 -0.38 12.64 -20.28
CA MET A 1 0.00 11.98 -19.01
C MET A 1 0.03 10.48 -19.27
N ALA A 2 1.21 9.86 -19.32
CA ALA A 2 1.32 8.42 -19.51
C ALA A 2 0.78 7.70 -18.25
N THR A 3 -0.46 7.27 -18.29
CA THR A 3 -1.07 6.44 -17.25
C THR A 3 -0.38 5.08 -17.30
N ASN A 4 0.61 4.88 -16.44
CA ASN A 4 1.23 3.58 -16.21
C ASN A 4 0.17 2.64 -15.61
N LYS A 5 -0.59 1.96 -16.49
CA LYS A 5 -1.68 1.05 -16.12
C LYS A 5 -1.18 -0.08 -15.20
N ASN A 6 0.06 -0.50 -15.37
CA ASN A 6 0.69 -1.54 -14.55
C ASN A 6 0.93 -1.04 -13.11
N ALA A 7 1.36 0.21 -12.95
CA ALA A 7 1.52 0.81 -11.62
C ALA A 7 0.17 0.95 -10.88
N LYS A 8 -0.92 1.26 -11.59
CA LYS A 8 -2.27 1.30 -10.99
C LYS A 8 -2.73 -0.07 -10.51
N ALA A 9 -2.50 -1.13 -11.30
CA ALA A 9 -2.87 -2.49 -10.92
C ALA A 9 -2.06 -2.97 -9.71
N ALA A 10 -0.74 -2.73 -9.70
CA ALA A 10 0.11 -3.05 -8.57
C ALA A 10 -0.31 -2.30 -7.29
N LEU A 11 -0.65 -1.02 -7.41
CA LEU A 11 -1.15 -0.21 -6.30
C LEU A 11 -2.49 -0.74 -5.76
N GLU A 12 -3.40 -1.17 -6.64
CA GLU A 12 -4.69 -1.72 -6.22
C GLU A 12 -4.50 -3.01 -5.42
N SER A 13 -3.67 -3.95 -5.90
CA SER A 13 -3.33 -5.16 -5.16
C SER A 13 -2.69 -4.85 -3.81
N PHE A 14 -1.76 -3.89 -3.78
CA PHE A 14 -1.07 -3.47 -2.56
C PHE A 14 -2.02 -2.88 -1.52
N LYS A 15 -2.98 -2.06 -1.97
CA LYS A 15 -4.02 -1.50 -1.10
C LYS A 15 -4.90 -2.60 -0.50
N MET A 16 -5.29 -3.59 -1.31
CA MET A 16 -6.10 -4.72 -0.84
C MET A 16 -5.34 -5.58 0.18
N GLU A 17 -4.05 -5.82 -0.04
CA GLU A 17 -3.19 -6.51 0.92
C GLU A 17 -3.11 -5.77 2.25
N ALA A 18 -2.81 -4.47 2.22
CA ALA A 18 -2.73 -3.64 3.42
C ALA A 18 -4.06 -3.64 4.19
N ALA A 19 -5.21 -3.62 3.49
CA ALA A 19 -6.52 -3.69 4.10
C ALA A 19 -6.78 -5.03 4.80
N ASN A 20 -6.42 -6.15 4.16
CA ASN A 20 -6.54 -7.48 4.74
C ASN A 20 -5.70 -7.63 6.01
N GLU A 21 -4.49 -7.07 6.05
CA GLU A 21 -3.61 -7.15 7.23
C GLU A 21 -4.13 -6.37 8.43
N VAL A 22 -4.81 -5.25 8.21
CA VAL A 22 -5.45 -4.49 9.30
C VAL A 22 -6.87 -4.97 9.62
N GLY A 23 -7.34 -6.01 8.94
CA GLY A 23 -8.70 -6.55 9.13
C GLY A 23 -9.81 -5.60 8.66
N VAL A 24 -9.52 -4.69 7.73
CA VAL A 24 -10.52 -3.77 7.17
C VAL A 24 -11.03 -4.33 5.86
N ASN A 25 -12.35 -4.47 5.76
CA ASN A 25 -13.00 -4.92 4.54
C ASN A 25 -13.10 -3.77 3.52
N LEU A 26 -12.06 -3.61 2.73
CA LEU A 26 -12.02 -2.61 1.66
C LEU A 26 -12.67 -3.15 0.39
N LYS A 27 -13.64 -2.41 -0.14
CA LYS A 27 -14.39 -2.76 -1.36
C LYS A 27 -13.73 -2.11 -2.58
N GLN A 28 -13.81 -2.79 -3.73
CA GLN A 28 -13.48 -2.15 -5.01
C GLN A 28 -14.63 -1.19 -5.39
N GLY A 29 -14.46 0.09 -5.07
CA GLY A 29 -15.47 1.12 -5.32
C GLY A 29 -15.65 2.05 -4.12
N TYR A 30 -16.90 2.34 -3.78
CA TYR A 30 -17.23 3.24 -2.67
C TYR A 30 -16.93 2.59 -1.32
N ASN A 31 -16.19 3.32 -0.48
CA ASN A 31 -15.82 2.93 0.88
C ASN A 31 -16.17 4.04 1.88
N GLY A 32 -17.16 4.88 1.59
CA GLY A 32 -17.56 5.97 2.49
C GLY A 32 -18.30 5.49 3.75
N ASP A 33 -18.64 4.20 3.80
CA ASP A 33 -19.12 3.51 5.00
C ASP A 33 -18.01 3.18 6.00
N LEU A 34 -16.73 3.21 5.58
CA LEU A 34 -15.62 3.00 6.50
C LEU A 34 -15.46 4.17 7.45
N THR A 35 -15.18 3.87 8.71
CA THR A 35 -14.81 4.90 9.68
C THR A 35 -13.47 5.52 9.30
N SER A 36 -13.23 6.77 9.71
CA SER A 36 -11.94 7.44 9.49
C SER A 36 -10.77 6.65 10.08
N LYS A 37 -11.00 5.91 11.17
CA LYS A 37 -10.02 5.04 11.80
C LYS A 37 -9.65 3.86 10.90
N GLU A 38 -10.63 3.21 10.27
CA GLU A 38 -10.39 2.08 9.37
C GLU A 38 -9.65 2.54 8.11
N ALA A 39 -10.17 3.57 7.42
CA ALA A 39 -9.51 4.12 6.24
C ALA A 39 -8.07 4.62 6.55
N GLY A 40 -7.89 5.26 7.70
CA GLY A 40 -6.58 5.69 8.18
C GLY A 40 -5.63 4.53 8.50
N SER A 41 -6.13 3.43 9.06
CA SER A 41 -5.32 2.23 9.35
C SER A 41 -4.80 1.58 8.07
N VAL A 42 -5.63 1.49 7.03
CA VAL A 42 -5.22 0.97 5.71
C VAL A 42 -4.12 1.86 5.11
N GLY A 43 -4.36 3.17 5.05
CA GLY A 43 -3.37 4.12 4.51
C GLY A 43 -2.04 4.11 5.28
N GLY A 44 -2.11 4.00 6.61
CA GLY A 44 -0.94 3.88 7.48
C GLY A 44 -0.10 2.63 7.17
N GLN A 45 -0.75 1.47 6.97
CA GLN A 45 0.00 0.26 6.61
C GLN A 45 0.64 0.32 5.22
N MET A 46 -0.05 0.92 4.25
CA MET A 46 0.53 1.14 2.93
C MET A 46 1.84 1.95 3.02
N VAL A 47 1.84 3.03 3.80
CA VAL A 47 3.04 3.86 4.01
C VAL A 47 4.12 3.08 4.75
N LYS A 48 3.77 2.33 5.80
CA LYS A 48 4.72 1.52 6.56
C LYS A 48 5.47 0.53 5.66
N LYS A 49 4.75 -0.26 4.86
CA LYS A 49 5.34 -1.21 3.91
C LYS A 49 6.20 -0.52 2.84
N MET A 50 5.80 0.67 2.39
CA MET A 50 6.60 1.44 1.44
C MET A 50 7.94 1.87 2.05
N ILE A 51 7.94 2.30 3.31
CA ILE A 51 9.16 2.64 4.04
C ILE A 51 10.02 1.40 4.25
N GLU A 52 9.45 0.29 4.72
CA GLU A 52 10.17 -0.98 4.90
C GLU A 52 10.82 -1.46 3.59
N SER A 53 10.09 -1.42 2.48
CA SER A 53 10.63 -1.76 1.15
C SER A 53 11.76 -0.82 0.74
N TYR A 54 11.62 0.48 1.02
CA TYR A 54 12.65 1.46 0.73
C TYR A 54 13.91 1.21 1.56
N GLU A 55 13.79 1.03 2.87
CA GLU A 55 14.88 0.70 3.79
C GLU A 55 15.60 -0.59 3.38
N ASN A 56 14.84 -1.64 3.03
CA ASN A 56 15.40 -2.91 2.56
C ASN A 56 16.17 -2.73 1.24
N SER A 57 15.63 -1.94 0.30
CA SER A 57 16.30 -1.67 -0.98
C SER A 57 17.55 -0.78 -0.82
N ALA A 58 17.51 0.20 0.08
CA ALA A 58 18.64 1.06 0.40
C ALA A 58 19.76 0.28 1.11
N SER A 59 19.40 -0.62 2.02
CA SER A 59 20.33 -1.58 2.64
C SER A 59 20.98 -2.50 1.59
N THR A 60 20.17 -3.04 0.67
CA THR A 60 20.66 -3.92 -0.42
C THR A 60 21.68 -3.22 -1.32
N ARG A 61 21.50 -1.93 -1.63
CA ARG A 61 22.39 -1.15 -2.51
C ARG A 61 23.81 -0.94 -1.95
N SER A 62 24.02 -1.18 -0.66
CA SER A 62 25.33 -0.99 -0.01
C SER A 62 26.26 -2.19 -0.15
N THR A 63 25.80 -3.33 -0.68
CA THR A 63 26.57 -4.60 -0.74
C THR A 63 27.16 -4.95 -2.10
N THR A 64 26.99 -4.12 -3.13
CA THR A 64 27.70 -4.27 -4.40
C THR A 64 28.89 -3.31 -4.43
N LYS A 65 30.03 -3.77 -3.91
CA LYS A 65 31.36 -3.25 -4.24
C LYS A 65 32.15 -4.35 -4.92
#